data_AF-A0A0F5VIN6-F1
#
_entry.id   AF-A0A0F5VIN6-F1
#
_cell.length_a   1.000
_cell.length_b   1.000
_cell.length_c   1.000
_cell.angle_alpha   90.00
_cell.angle_beta   90.00
_cell.angle_gamma   90.00
#
_symmetry.space_group_name_H-M   'P 1'
#
loop_
_entity.id
_entity.type
_entity.pdbx_description
1 polymer ?
#
loop_
_entity_poly.entity_id
_entity_poly.type
_entity_poly.pdbx_seq_one_letter_code
_entity_poly.pdbx_strand_id
1 'polypeptide(L)'
;LQAVEGTWKDYSEQGGRALEEFAAFFYHQPFTKMAYKAHRHLLNYCGYDTDKDVIAGALGQTTAYNTVIGNSYTASVYLGLAALLDQADDLTGRPLAFPSFGSGSVPGFLPGTVEPG
;
A
#
# COMPACT_ATOMS: atom_id res chain seq x y z
N LEU A 1 -10.40 -7.85 -0.47
CA LEU A 1 -10.97 -6.61 -1.04
C LEU A 1 -11.77 -5.85 0.02
N GLN A 2 -12.81 -6.46 0.60
CA GLN A 2 -13.59 -5.85 1.70
C GLN A 2 -12.74 -5.33 2.88
N ALA A 3 -11.65 -6.00 3.23
CA ALA A 3 -10.76 -5.53 4.31
C ALA A 3 -10.03 -4.21 3.98
N VAL A 4 -9.60 -3.99 2.74
CA VAL A 4 -8.93 -2.75 2.32
C VAL A 4 -9.93 -1.59 2.33
N GLU A 5 -11.14 -1.83 1.84
CA GLU A 5 -12.23 -0.85 1.90
C GLU A 5 -12.61 -0.50 3.34
N GLY A 6 -12.83 -1.51 4.19
CA GLY A 6 -13.21 -1.29 5.58
C GLY A 6 -12.16 -0.54 6.39
N THR A 7 -10.88 -0.88 6.22
CA THR A 7 -9.78 -0.18 6.90
C THR A 7 -9.57 1.23 6.40
N TRP A 8 -9.70 1.45 5.09
CA TRP A 8 -9.65 2.80 4.52
C TRP A 8 -10.81 3.67 5.02
N LYS A 9 -12.02 3.11 5.04
CA LYS A 9 -13.21 3.81 5.53
C LYS A 9 -13.02 4.24 6.99
N ASP A 10 -12.63 3.32 7.87
CA ASP A 10 -12.36 3.61 9.28
C ASP A 10 -11.30 4.71 9.45
N TYR A 11 -10.17 4.61 8.73
CA TYR A 11 -9.13 5.63 8.72
C TYR A 11 -9.63 7.00 8.25
N SER A 12 -10.44 7.03 7.19
CA SER A 12 -10.99 8.27 6.63
C SER A 12 -12.00 8.91 7.59
N GLU A 13 -12.86 8.11 8.22
CA GLU A 13 -13.85 8.58 9.21
C GLU A 13 -13.19 9.16 10.46
N GLN A 14 -11.96 8.73 10.78
CA GLN A 14 -11.15 9.28 11.87
C GLN A 14 -10.35 10.54 11.49
N GLY A 15 -10.59 11.12 10.31
CA GLY A 15 -9.89 12.33 9.85
C GLY A 15 -8.50 12.06 9.27
N GLY A 16 -8.30 10.86 8.71
CA GLY A 16 -7.08 10.49 8.00
C GLY A 16 -6.80 11.38 6.76
N ARG A 17 -5.57 11.26 6.27
CA ARG A 17 -5.07 11.92 5.05
C ARG A 17 -5.81 11.49 3.78
N ALA A 18 -5.84 12.36 2.78
CA ALA A 18 -6.32 12.03 1.45
C ALA A 18 -5.42 10.97 0.77
N LEU A 19 -6.00 10.22 -0.16
CA LEU A 19 -5.33 9.10 -0.83
C LEU A 19 -4.08 9.55 -1.60
N GLU A 20 -4.14 10.75 -2.19
CA GLU A 20 -3.09 11.40 -3.00
C GLU A 20 -1.91 11.87 -2.16
N GLU A 21 -2.09 12.05 -0.85
CA GLU A 21 -0.99 12.46 0.02
C GLU A 21 0.04 11.34 0.16
N PHE A 22 -0.39 10.09 0.04
CA PHE A 22 0.47 8.93 0.21
C PHE A 22 1.42 8.73 -0.97
N ALA A 23 2.70 8.50 -0.66
CA ALA A 23 3.73 8.23 -1.66
C ALA A 23 3.68 6.82 -2.23
N ALA A 24 3.29 5.86 -1.41
CA ALA A 24 3.29 4.46 -1.78
C ALA A 24 2.33 3.67 -0.90
N PHE A 25 1.85 2.55 -1.45
CA PHE A 25 0.97 1.61 -0.75
C PHE A 25 1.62 0.24 -0.63
N PHE A 26 1.58 -0.31 0.59
CA PHE A 26 2.15 -1.60 0.93
C PHE A 26 1.05 -2.60 1.28
N TYR A 27 0.76 -3.49 0.35
CA TYR A 27 -0.20 -4.57 0.57
C TYR A 27 0.52 -5.83 1.02
N HIS A 28 -0.14 -6.65 1.84
CA HIS A 28 0.25 -8.04 2.00
C HIS A 28 0.02 -8.80 0.68
N GLN A 29 1.09 -9.35 0.10
CA GLN A 29 1.06 -9.93 -1.25
C GLN A 29 1.54 -11.38 -1.21
N PRO A 30 0.65 -12.37 -1.29
CA PRO A 30 1.06 -13.69 -1.73
C PRO A 30 1.40 -13.70 -3.22
N PHE A 31 0.82 -12.78 -4.01
CA PHE A 31 1.16 -12.53 -5.41
C PHE A 31 0.92 -11.05 -5.74
N THR A 32 1.75 -10.44 -6.59
CA THR A 32 1.65 -9.02 -6.99
C THR A 32 0.30 -8.67 -7.63
N LYS A 33 -0.33 -9.62 -8.33
CA LYS A 33 -1.69 -9.47 -8.88
C LYS A 33 -2.74 -9.18 -7.82
N MET A 34 -2.54 -9.60 -6.57
CA MET A 34 -3.44 -9.28 -5.47
C MET A 34 -3.31 -7.82 -5.05
N ALA A 35 -2.09 -7.29 -4.99
CA ALA A 35 -1.84 -5.87 -4.68
C ALA A 35 -2.50 -4.96 -5.72
N TYR A 36 -2.36 -5.28 -7.01
CA TYR A 36 -3.04 -4.55 -8.08
C TYR A 36 -4.57 -4.55 -7.90
N LYS A 37 -5.18 -5.71 -7.62
CA LYS A 37 -6.63 -5.81 -7.41
C LYS A 37 -7.08 -5.04 -6.17
N ALA A 38 -6.30 -5.11 -5.09
CA ALA A 38 -6.59 -4.41 -3.84
C ALA A 38 -6.53 -2.90 -4.01
N HIS A 39 -5.48 -2.38 -4.66
CA HIS A 39 -5.33 -0.96 -4.91
C HIS A 39 -6.37 -0.43 -5.90
N ARG A 40 -6.65 -1.18 -6.97
CA ARG A 40 -7.73 -0.84 -7.91
C ARG A 40 -9.10 -0.78 -7.22
N HIS A 41 -9.37 -1.72 -6.31
CA HIS A 41 -10.61 -1.71 -5.54
C HIS A 41 -10.72 -0.47 -4.65
N LEU A 42 -9.61 -0.09 -3.99
CA LEU A 42 -9.53 1.12 -3.18
C LEU A 42 -9.80 2.38 -4.02
N LEU A 43 -9.11 2.54 -5.14
CA LEU A 43 -9.30 3.69 -6.04
C LEU A 43 -10.74 3.80 -6.54
N ASN A 44 -11.34 2.69 -6.98
CA ASN A 44 -12.76 2.65 -7.37
C ASN A 44 -13.69 3.08 -6.22
N TYR A 45 -13.45 2.57 -5.00
CA TYR A 45 -14.24 2.91 -3.83
C TYR A 45 -14.18 4.41 -3.51
N CYS A 46 -12.99 5.00 -3.65
CA CYS A 46 -12.75 6.42 -3.40
C CYS A 46 -13.13 7.34 -4.58
N GLY A 47 -13.55 6.79 -5.73
CA GLY A 47 -13.93 7.56 -6.91
C GLY A 47 -12.76 8.08 -7.77
N TYR A 48 -11.58 7.46 -7.67
CA TYR A 48 -10.38 7.82 -8.42
C TYR A 48 -10.25 7.03 -9.72
N ASP A 49 -9.38 7.53 -10.62
CA ASP A 49 -9.01 6.82 -11.83
C ASP A 49 -8.36 5.47 -11.50
N THR A 50 -8.70 4.45 -12.28
CA THR A 50 -8.16 3.10 -12.16
C THR A 50 -7.31 2.68 -13.35
N ASP A 51 -6.79 3.66 -14.10
CA ASP A 51 -5.77 3.44 -15.10
C ASP A 51 -4.61 2.60 -14.53
N LYS A 52 -4.09 1.71 -15.37
CA LYS A 52 -2.94 0.89 -15.06
C LYS A 52 -1.73 1.74 -14.70
N ASP A 53 -1.54 2.89 -15.34
CA ASP A 53 -0.38 3.75 -15.08
C ASP A 53 -0.45 4.40 -13.69
N VAL A 54 -1.65 4.81 -13.25
CA VAL A 54 -1.90 5.30 -11.89
C VAL A 54 -1.57 4.22 -10.86
N ILE A 55 -2.10 3.01 -11.06
CA ILE A 55 -1.86 1.88 -10.16
C ILE A 55 -0.38 1.45 -10.17
N ALA A 56 0.27 1.48 -11.34
CA ALA A 56 1.68 1.14 -11.48
C ALA A 56 2.57 2.15 -10.77
N GLY A 57 2.24 3.45 -10.78
CA GLY A 57 2.95 4.47 -10.01
C GLY A 57 2.89 4.21 -8.50
N ALA A 58 1.72 3.84 -7.96
CA ALA A 58 1.55 3.59 -6.54
C ALA A 58 2.16 2.27 -6.03
N LEU A 59 2.30 1.26 -6.90
CA LEU A 59 2.71 -0.10 -6.54
C LEU A 59 4.08 -0.53 -7.09
N GLY A 60 4.58 0.11 -8.14
CA GLY A 60 5.73 -0.37 -8.90
C GLY A 60 6.96 -0.56 -8.02
N GLN A 61 7.31 0.47 -7.25
CA GLN A 61 8.46 0.43 -6.36
C GLN A 61 8.27 -0.53 -5.18
N THR A 62 7.04 -0.70 -4.67
CA THR A 62 6.75 -1.58 -3.52
C THR A 62 6.59 -3.06 -3.89
N THR A 63 6.51 -3.39 -5.18
CA THR A 63 6.34 -4.77 -5.68
C THR A 63 7.60 -5.35 -6.31
N ALA A 64 8.65 -4.55 -6.51
CA ALA A 64 9.87 -4.96 -7.22
C ALA A 64 10.51 -6.22 -6.62
N TYR A 65 10.77 -6.24 -5.31
CA TYR A 65 11.38 -7.40 -4.64
C TYR A 65 10.41 -8.59 -4.55
N ASN A 66 9.13 -8.31 -4.28
CA ASN A 66 8.09 -9.33 -4.19
C ASN A 66 7.89 -10.09 -5.52
N THR A 67 8.18 -9.46 -6.66
CA THR A 67 8.13 -10.09 -7.99
C THR A 67 9.23 -11.13 -8.18
N VAL A 68 10.39 -10.95 -7.55
CA VAL A 68 11.53 -11.86 -7.65
C VAL A 68 11.46 -12.95 -6.59
N ILE A 69 11.12 -12.59 -5.34
CA ILE A 69 11.15 -13.49 -4.18
C ILE A 69 9.89 -14.36 -4.10
N GLY A 70 8.74 -13.86 -4.57
CA GLY A 70 7.46 -14.53 -4.45
C GLY A 70 6.82 -14.37 -3.06
N ASN A 71 5.87 -15.26 -2.72
CA ASN A 71 5.10 -15.15 -1.49
C ASN A 71 5.98 -15.31 -0.23
N SER A 72 6.13 -14.24 0.54
CA SER A 72 6.82 -14.27 1.85
C SER A 72 5.86 -13.98 3.01
N TYR A 73 4.55 -14.10 2.76
CA TYR A 73 3.48 -13.80 3.71
C TYR A 73 3.68 -12.41 4.32
N THR A 74 3.72 -12.30 5.66
CA THR A 74 3.81 -11.03 6.38
C THR A 74 5.09 -10.27 6.00
N ALA A 75 6.15 -10.99 5.60
CA ALA A 75 7.40 -10.38 5.16
C ALA A 75 7.25 -9.57 3.86
N SER A 76 6.21 -9.79 3.04
CA SER A 76 6.03 -9.09 1.76
C SER A 76 5.90 -7.57 1.94
N VAL A 77 5.37 -7.11 3.09
CA VAL A 77 5.27 -5.68 3.42
C VAL A 77 6.65 -5.08 3.66
N TYR A 78 7.50 -5.77 4.42
CA TYR A 78 8.87 -5.32 4.71
C TYR A 78 9.77 -5.38 3.48
N LEU A 79 9.61 -6.41 2.64
CA LEU A 79 10.29 -6.46 1.35
C LEU A 79 9.85 -5.32 0.43
N GLY A 80 8.57 -4.96 0.45
CA GLY A 80 8.08 -3.79 -0.27
C GLY A 80 8.68 -2.49 0.25
N LEU A 81 8.80 -2.34 1.57
CA LEU A 81 9.43 -1.17 2.18
C LEU A 81 10.91 -1.06 1.81
N ALA A 82 11.67 -2.16 1.92
CA ALA A 82 13.06 -2.21 1.48
C ALA A 82 13.19 -1.86 -0.01
N ALA A 83 12.31 -2.42 -0.86
CA ALA A 83 12.30 -2.11 -2.28
C ALA A 83 12.04 -0.64 -2.56
N LEU A 84 11.12 0.00 -1.81
CA LEU A 84 10.86 1.43 -1.95
C LEU A 84 12.09 2.26 -1.54
N LEU A 85 12.67 1.99 -0.37
CA LEU A 85 13.79 2.76 0.15
C LEU A 85 15.05 2.65 -0.73
N ASP A 86 15.26 1.52 -1.40
CA ASP A 86 16.38 1.32 -2.32
C ASP A 86 16.20 2.02 -3.67
N GLN A 87 14.97 2.36 -4.06
CA GLN A 87 14.64 2.89 -5.39
C GLN A 87 14.11 4.31 -5.39
N ALA A 88 13.57 4.77 -4.26
CA ALA A 88 12.99 6.09 -4.16
C ALA A 88 14.07 7.16 -4.01
N ASP A 89 13.75 8.35 -4.51
CA ASP A 89 14.47 9.57 -4.16
C ASP A 89 14.15 9.95 -2.69
N ASP A 90 14.35 11.21 -2.32
CA ASP A 90 14.03 11.69 -0.98
C ASP A 90 12.53 11.52 -0.64
N LEU A 91 12.25 10.63 0.32
CA LEU A 91 10.92 10.40 0.88
C LEU A 91 10.70 11.15 2.20
N THR A 92 11.63 12.01 2.63
CA THR A 92 11.54 12.74 3.89
C THR A 92 10.21 13.48 4.02
N GLY A 93 9.50 13.26 5.13
CA GLY A 93 8.21 13.87 5.40
C GLY A 93 7.05 13.30 4.57
N ARG A 94 7.30 12.32 3.70
CA ARG A 94 6.25 11.72 2.86
C ARG A 94 5.51 10.60 3.60
N PRO A 95 4.17 10.61 3.58
CA PRO A 95 3.39 9.58 4.22
C PRO A 95 3.33 8.32 3.34
N LEU A 96 3.35 7.17 4.01
CA LEU A 96 3.33 5.83 3.47
C LEU A 96 2.10 5.09 4.00
N ALA A 97 1.40 4.36 3.14
CA ALA A 97 0.17 3.66 3.50
C ALA A 97 0.42 2.16 3.67
N PHE A 98 0.10 1.61 4.85
CA PHE A 98 0.18 0.18 5.14
C PHE A 98 -1.20 -0.41 5.47
N PRO A 99 -2.02 -0.74 4.46
CA PRO A 99 -3.24 -1.52 4.67
C PRO A 99 -2.90 -2.93 5.13
N SER A 100 -3.19 -3.24 6.39
CA SER A 100 -2.94 -4.54 7.00
C SER A 100 -4.15 -5.47 6.84
N PHE A 101 -3.87 -6.72 6.47
CA PHE A 101 -4.84 -7.80 6.42
C PHE A 101 -4.27 -9.05 7.10
N GLY A 102 -4.95 -9.56 8.13
CA GLY A 102 -4.70 -10.86 8.73
C GLY A 102 -5.95 -11.73 8.68
N SER A 103 -5.82 -13.03 8.41
CA SER A 103 -6.95 -13.97 8.25
C SER A 103 -7.74 -14.27 9.54
N GLY A 104 -7.60 -13.43 10.58
CA GLY A 104 -8.07 -13.66 11.94
C GLY A 104 -8.74 -12.47 12.62
N SER A 105 -9.17 -11.45 11.87
CA SER A 105 -10.16 -10.39 12.25
C SER A 105 -9.70 -8.99 12.71
N VAL A 106 -8.43 -8.60 12.60
CA VAL A 106 -8.04 -7.18 12.81
C VAL A 106 -7.35 -6.61 11.57
N PRO A 107 -8.11 -6.17 10.57
CA PRO A 107 -7.56 -5.34 9.51
C PRO A 107 -7.39 -3.91 10.08
N GLY A 108 -6.31 -3.24 9.71
CA GLY A 108 -6.03 -1.86 10.16
C GLY A 108 -5.32 -1.06 9.07
N PHE A 109 -5.51 0.26 9.06
CA PHE A 109 -4.77 1.16 8.18
C PHE A 109 -3.73 1.90 9.01
N LEU A 110 -2.45 1.71 8.68
CA LEU A 110 -1.35 2.35 9.39
C LEU A 110 -0.67 3.36 8.45
N PRO A 111 -0.79 4.67 8.70
CA PRO A 111 0.06 5.65 8.04
C PRO A 111 1.44 5.70 8.73
N GLY A 112 2.52 5.73 7.95
CA GLY A 112 3.88 6.01 8.44
C GLY A 112 4.45 7.23 7.74
N THR A 113 5.35 7.98 8.38
CA THR A 113 6.08 9.08 7.73
C THR A 113 7.57 8.76 7.79
N VAL A 114 8.29 8.96 6.69
CA VAL A 114 9.74 8.77 6.67
C VAL A 114 10.40 9.99 7.31
N GLU A 115 11.20 9.74 8.35
CA GLU A 115 12.00 10.77 9.01
C GLU A 115 13.39 10.89 8.36
N PRO A 116 14.05 12.06 8.47
CA PRO A 116 15.45 12.20 8.06
C PRO A 116 16.36 11.20 8.80
N GLY A 117 17.34 10.66 8.06
CA GLY A 117 18.40 9.79 8.59
C GLY A 117 19.69 10.53 8.94
#